data_AF-A0A661XI23-F1
#
_entry.id   AF-A0A661XI23-F1
#
_cell.length_a   1.000
_cell.length_b   1.000
_cell.length_c   1.000
_cell.angle_alpha   90.00
_cell.angle_beta   90.00
_cell.angle_gamma   90.00
#
_symmetry.space_group_name_H-M   'P 1'
#
loop_
_entity.id
_entity.type
_entity.pdbx_description
1 polymer ?
#
loop_
_entity_poly.entity_id
_entity_poly.type
_entity_poly.pdbx_seq_one_letter_code
_entity_poly.pdbx_strand_id
1 'polypeptide(L)'
;MATLKRIVPSLFRDYRKEKPVDEKTFALYLDQFKYDKKPLDSKVEEIIERDSWKAEKITFDAGYNNERMQAWLYIPKDAKPPLQTVIFFPGSGDIYSKKFNPDRITSSIEFILKSGRVLVWPIYKGTHERHSDLKSDLQEETVLYKDHVVSWGKEMGRTIDYLETRSDLQSDKIGYLGWSWGGFMGGIIPAVEKRIEAVVLNVGGMEMNRALPEVDQLNYLPRVTQPVIMLNGKHDMFFPVEASQKPMYDLLGTPADDKKIIIYESGHLVPRTEFVKETLAWFDQYLGPVK
;
A
#
# COMPACT_ATOMS: atom_id res chain seq x y z
N MET A 1 -9.08 -45.17 22.03
CA MET A 1 -8.52 -43.83 22.33
C MET A 1 -7.78 -43.34 21.10
N ALA A 2 -8.32 -42.34 20.40
CA ALA A 2 -7.65 -41.77 19.22
C ALA A 2 -6.60 -40.75 19.70
N THR A 3 -5.33 -41.07 19.50
CA THR A 3 -4.20 -40.21 19.83
C THR A 3 -4.05 -39.16 18.73
N LEU A 4 -4.37 -37.90 19.02
CA LEU A 4 -4.04 -36.75 18.16
C LEU A 4 -2.51 -36.55 18.18
N LYS A 5 -1.78 -37.28 17.32
CA LYS A 5 -0.35 -37.07 17.05
C LYS A 5 -0.13 -36.40 15.70
N ARG A 6 -0.84 -35.31 15.42
CA ARG A 6 -0.37 -34.36 14.42
C ARG A 6 0.00 -33.09 15.17
N ILE A 7 1.30 -32.88 15.35
CA ILE A 7 1.83 -31.58 15.73
C ILE A 7 1.38 -30.65 14.61
N VAL A 8 0.39 -29.80 14.88
CA VAL A 8 0.09 -28.66 14.02
C VAL A 8 1.34 -27.79 14.14
N PRO A 9 2.13 -27.59 13.06
CA PRO A 9 3.22 -26.63 13.11
C PRO A 9 2.63 -25.32 13.62
N SER A 10 3.28 -24.72 14.61
CA SER A 10 2.92 -23.37 15.03
C SER A 10 2.84 -22.50 13.79
N LEU A 11 1.63 -22.04 13.42
CA LEU A 11 1.39 -21.03 12.37
C LEU A 11 2.07 -19.69 12.71
N PHE A 12 2.68 -19.60 13.89
CA PHE A 12 3.29 -18.40 14.43
C PHE A 12 4.76 -18.31 14.04
N ARG A 13 5.06 -17.38 13.13
CA ARG A 13 6.43 -16.98 12.77
C ARG A 13 7.03 -16.13 13.88
N ASP A 14 8.26 -16.43 14.29
CA ASP A 14 8.98 -15.67 15.34
C ASP A 14 10.07 -14.81 14.70
N TYR A 15 9.72 -13.58 14.35
CA TYR A 15 10.60 -12.65 13.65
C TYR A 15 11.87 -12.27 14.41
N ARG A 16 11.94 -12.52 15.73
CA ARG A 16 13.17 -12.31 16.52
C ARG A 16 14.27 -13.31 16.18
N LYS A 17 13.92 -14.40 15.50
CA LYS A 17 14.84 -15.49 15.11
C LYS A 17 15.15 -15.48 13.62
N GLU A 18 14.47 -14.65 12.84
CA GLU A 18 14.67 -14.57 11.41
C GLU A 18 15.54 -13.36 11.06
N LYS A 19 16.23 -13.46 9.93
CA LYS A 19 17.12 -12.39 9.45
C LYS A 19 16.80 -12.10 7.99
N PRO A 20 16.71 -10.82 7.61
CA PRO A 20 16.67 -10.43 6.21
C PRO A 20 17.90 -10.93 5.46
N VAL A 21 17.75 -11.17 4.16
CA VAL A 21 18.87 -11.47 3.28
C VAL A 21 19.84 -10.28 3.14
N ASP A 22 21.08 -10.58 2.75
CA ASP A 22 22.10 -9.57 2.45
C ASP A 22 21.74 -8.70 1.23
N GLU A 23 22.43 -7.56 1.06
CA GLU A 23 22.17 -6.61 -0.03
C GLU A 23 22.35 -7.20 -1.42
N LYS A 24 23.32 -8.11 -1.61
CA LYS A 24 23.59 -8.70 -2.92
C LYS A 24 22.43 -9.61 -3.33
N THR A 25 21.92 -10.39 -2.38
CA THR A 25 20.75 -11.26 -2.58
C THR A 25 19.49 -10.42 -2.78
N PHE A 26 19.29 -9.38 -1.98
CA PHE A 26 18.13 -8.49 -2.12
C PHE A 26 18.10 -7.76 -3.48
N ALA A 27 19.26 -7.35 -4.00
CA ALA A 27 19.33 -6.72 -5.33
C ALA A 27 18.76 -7.62 -6.44
N LEU A 28 18.93 -8.94 -6.33
CA LEU A 28 18.33 -9.91 -7.25
C LEU A 28 16.80 -9.96 -7.10
N TYR A 29 16.29 -9.81 -5.87
CA TYR A 29 14.85 -9.74 -5.63
C TYR A 29 14.27 -8.44 -6.17
N LEU A 30 14.99 -7.32 -6.10
CA LEU A 30 14.52 -6.05 -6.65
C LEU A 30 14.37 -6.08 -8.18
N ASP A 31 15.21 -6.84 -8.87
CA ASP A 31 15.20 -6.93 -10.34
C ASP A 31 13.87 -7.43 -10.92
N GLN A 32 13.11 -8.25 -10.18
CA GLN A 32 11.82 -8.77 -10.66
C GLN A 32 10.77 -7.66 -10.85
N PHE A 33 10.89 -6.54 -10.12
CA PHE A 33 9.98 -5.39 -10.19
C PHE A 33 10.28 -4.46 -11.36
N LYS A 34 11.42 -4.63 -12.05
CA LYS A 34 11.75 -3.84 -13.22
C LYS A 34 10.74 -4.07 -14.34
N TYR A 35 10.44 -2.99 -15.05
CA TYR A 35 9.61 -2.98 -16.24
C TYR A 35 10.15 -1.93 -17.21
N ASP A 36 9.93 -2.13 -18.51
CA ASP A 36 10.30 -1.14 -19.51
C ASP A 36 9.38 0.07 -19.42
N LYS A 37 9.95 1.29 -19.40
CA LYS A 37 9.18 2.53 -19.51
C LYS A 37 8.63 2.69 -20.94
N LYS A 38 7.57 1.96 -21.24
CA LYS A 38 6.80 2.07 -22.49
C LYS A 38 5.74 3.18 -22.38
N PRO A 39 5.30 3.75 -23.52
CA PRO A 39 4.14 4.66 -23.54
C PRO A 39 2.99 4.11 -22.71
N LEU A 40 2.33 4.98 -21.94
CA LEU A 40 1.20 4.58 -21.10
C LEU A 40 -0.06 4.29 -21.91
N ASP A 41 -0.17 4.89 -23.10
CA ASP A 41 -1.38 4.90 -23.93
C ASP A 41 -2.63 5.16 -23.09
N SER A 42 -2.52 6.15 -22.19
CA SER A 42 -3.50 6.41 -21.14
C SER A 42 -4.76 7.06 -21.70
N LYS A 43 -5.91 6.71 -21.15
CA LYS A 43 -7.21 7.28 -21.52
C LYS A 43 -8.07 7.51 -20.29
N VAL A 44 -8.74 8.67 -20.23
CA VAL A 44 -9.84 8.90 -19.28
C VAL A 44 -11.09 8.26 -19.87
N GLU A 45 -11.61 7.24 -19.20
CA GLU A 45 -12.80 6.49 -19.64
C GLU A 45 -14.10 7.08 -19.09
N GLU A 46 -14.03 7.64 -17.89
CA GLU A 46 -15.21 8.11 -17.15
C GLU A 46 -14.83 9.28 -16.25
N ILE A 47 -15.74 10.25 -16.12
CA ILE A 47 -15.62 11.35 -15.17
C ILE A 47 -16.89 11.37 -14.32
N ILE A 48 -16.70 11.36 -13.01
CA ILE A 48 -17.77 11.47 -12.03
C ILE A 48 -17.66 12.83 -11.35
N GLU A 49 -18.77 13.56 -11.32
CA GLU A 49 -18.88 14.83 -10.63
C GLU A 49 -19.64 14.65 -9.29
N ARG A 50 -19.11 15.26 -8.24
CA ARG A 50 -19.74 15.43 -6.92
C ARG A 50 -19.60 16.88 -6.48
N ASP A 51 -20.24 17.24 -5.37
CA ASP A 51 -20.26 18.63 -4.91
C ASP A 51 -18.86 19.16 -4.57
N SER A 52 -18.05 18.39 -3.82
CA SER A 52 -16.72 18.82 -3.34
C SER A 52 -15.53 18.23 -4.10
N TRP A 53 -15.76 17.26 -4.98
CA TRP A 53 -14.70 16.59 -5.74
C TRP A 53 -15.20 16.09 -7.09
N LYS A 54 -14.27 15.81 -8.00
CA LYS A 54 -14.51 15.01 -9.21
C LYS A 54 -13.61 13.77 -9.19
N ALA A 55 -13.98 12.72 -9.90
CA ALA A 55 -13.15 11.53 -10.06
C ALA A 55 -13.01 11.13 -11.52
N GLU A 56 -11.80 10.80 -11.93
CA GLU A 56 -11.49 10.36 -13.29
C GLU A 56 -11.11 8.88 -13.23
N LYS A 57 -11.83 8.04 -13.98
CA LYS A 57 -11.43 6.66 -14.22
C LYS A 57 -10.46 6.66 -15.39
N ILE A 58 -9.22 6.27 -15.13
CA ILE A 58 -8.16 6.25 -16.13
C ILE A 58 -7.77 4.80 -16.41
N THR A 59 -7.57 4.46 -17.68
CA THR A 59 -6.92 3.21 -18.10
C THR A 59 -5.55 3.51 -18.69
N PHE A 60 -4.57 2.63 -18.46
CA PHE A 60 -3.23 2.71 -19.08
C PHE A 60 -2.56 1.33 -19.10
N ASP A 61 -1.49 1.20 -19.89
CA ASP A 61 -0.68 -0.02 -19.99
C ASP A 61 -0.02 -0.35 -18.64
N ALA A 62 -0.24 -1.57 -18.15
CA ALA A 62 0.22 -2.06 -16.85
C ALA A 62 1.74 -2.41 -16.82
N GLY A 63 2.44 -2.33 -17.95
CA GLY A 63 3.88 -2.56 -18.06
C GLY A 63 4.29 -4.03 -18.11
N TYR A 64 3.34 -4.97 -18.17
CA TYR A 64 3.60 -6.41 -18.24
C TYR A 64 2.43 -7.15 -18.94
N ASN A 65 2.73 -8.31 -19.54
CA ASN A 65 1.77 -9.24 -20.18
C ASN A 65 0.75 -8.62 -21.15
N ASN A 66 1.05 -7.44 -21.73
CA ASN A 66 0.12 -6.65 -22.54
C ASN A 66 -1.22 -6.38 -21.82
N GLU A 67 -1.22 -6.34 -20.48
CA GLU A 67 -2.37 -5.99 -19.67
C GLU A 67 -2.54 -4.46 -19.58
N ARG A 68 -3.79 -4.01 -19.46
CA ARG A 68 -4.11 -2.64 -19.04
C ARG A 68 -4.60 -2.65 -17.59
N MET A 69 -4.20 -1.64 -16.83
CA MET A 69 -4.70 -1.40 -15.49
C MET A 69 -5.58 -0.15 -15.44
N GLN A 70 -6.35 -0.03 -14.37
CA GLN A 70 -7.22 1.09 -14.09
C GLN A 70 -6.74 1.82 -12.84
N ALA A 71 -6.93 3.13 -12.79
CA ALA A 71 -6.81 3.90 -11.55
C ALA A 71 -7.94 4.93 -11.49
N TRP A 72 -8.43 5.18 -10.28
CA TRP A 72 -9.34 6.28 -10.01
C TRP A 72 -8.58 7.45 -9.41
N LEU A 73 -8.62 8.60 -10.07
CA LEU A 73 -8.00 9.84 -9.64
C LEU A 73 -9.09 10.77 -9.11
N TYR A 74 -9.13 10.97 -7.79
CA TYR A 74 -10.08 11.84 -7.12
C TYR A 74 -9.43 13.20 -6.87
N ILE A 75 -10.09 14.25 -7.35
CA ILE A 75 -9.55 15.62 -7.40
C ILE A 75 -10.48 16.54 -6.61
N PRO A 76 -9.99 17.24 -5.56
CA PRO A 76 -10.78 18.23 -4.84
C PRO A 76 -11.03 19.46 -5.72
N LYS A 77 -12.24 20.04 -5.67
CA LYS A 77 -12.63 21.16 -6.55
C LYS A 77 -12.06 22.51 -6.12
N ASP A 78 -11.84 22.70 -4.82
CA ASP A 78 -11.47 24.00 -4.25
C ASP A 78 -9.95 24.21 -4.08
N ALA A 79 -9.13 23.22 -4.45
CA ALA A 79 -7.68 23.26 -4.32
C ALA A 79 -6.98 23.80 -5.59
N LYS A 80 -5.81 24.43 -5.42
CA LYS A 80 -5.05 25.03 -6.53
C LYS A 80 -3.89 24.13 -6.98
N PRO A 81 -3.78 23.81 -8.28
CA PRO A 81 -2.64 23.07 -8.82
C PRO A 81 -1.27 23.76 -8.62
N PRO A 82 -0.16 23.00 -8.62
CA PRO A 82 -0.10 21.54 -8.71
C PRO A 82 -0.52 20.88 -7.40
N LEU A 83 -1.37 19.85 -7.48
CA LEU A 83 -2.00 19.22 -6.32
C LEU A 83 -1.12 18.11 -5.74
N GLN A 84 -0.83 18.16 -4.43
CA GLN A 84 -0.17 17.06 -3.73
C GLN A 84 -0.96 15.77 -3.85
N THR A 85 -0.26 14.65 -4.09
CA THR A 85 -0.89 13.38 -4.42
C THR A 85 -0.61 12.32 -3.36
N VAL A 86 -1.66 11.58 -2.97
CA VAL A 86 -1.58 10.40 -2.11
C VAL A 86 -2.12 9.19 -2.86
N ILE A 87 -1.30 8.15 -3.01
CA ILE A 87 -1.73 6.87 -3.56
C ILE A 87 -2.21 5.97 -2.43
N PHE A 88 -3.42 5.43 -2.60
CA PHE A 88 -4.06 4.54 -1.64
C PHE A 88 -3.86 3.08 -2.03
N PHE A 89 -3.40 2.28 -1.07
CA PHE A 89 -3.35 0.83 -1.18
C PHE A 89 -4.42 0.23 -0.25
N PRO A 90 -5.40 -0.52 -0.79
CA PRO A 90 -6.59 -0.89 -0.06
C PRO A 90 -6.39 -2.06 0.90
N GLY A 91 -7.43 -2.34 1.70
CA GLY A 91 -7.57 -3.59 2.45
C GLY A 91 -8.01 -4.76 1.56
N SER A 92 -7.90 -5.98 2.07
CA SER A 92 -8.15 -7.22 1.31
C SER A 92 -9.58 -7.45 0.85
N GLY A 93 -10.54 -6.67 1.35
CA GLY A 93 -11.92 -6.65 0.83
C GLY A 93 -11.99 -6.44 -0.70
N ASP A 94 -10.99 -5.77 -1.28
CA ASP A 94 -10.91 -5.48 -2.71
C ASP A 94 -10.66 -6.74 -3.56
N ILE A 95 -9.99 -7.74 -3.00
CA ILE A 95 -9.75 -9.06 -3.63
C ILE A 95 -11.09 -9.81 -3.81
N TYR A 96 -12.02 -9.64 -2.88
CA TYR A 96 -13.31 -10.32 -2.90
C TYR A 96 -14.41 -9.55 -3.65
N SER A 97 -14.19 -8.26 -3.89
CA SER A 97 -15.15 -7.40 -4.59
C SER A 97 -15.15 -7.69 -6.09
N LYS A 98 -16.33 -7.76 -6.70
CA LYS A 98 -16.45 -7.99 -8.15
C LYS A 98 -16.44 -6.74 -9.01
N LYS A 99 -16.72 -5.58 -8.40
CA LYS A 99 -16.88 -4.31 -9.09
C LYS A 99 -16.38 -3.20 -8.19
N PHE A 100 -15.63 -2.25 -8.75
CA PHE A 100 -15.22 -1.09 -8.00
C PHE A 100 -16.42 -0.14 -7.77
N ASN A 101 -16.51 0.40 -6.56
CA ASN A 101 -17.49 1.45 -6.24
C ASN A 101 -16.75 2.77 -6.01
N PRO A 102 -16.86 3.75 -6.92
CA PRO A 102 -16.14 5.01 -6.80
C PRO A 102 -16.57 5.87 -5.60
N ASP A 103 -17.78 5.68 -5.06
CA ASP A 103 -18.25 6.44 -3.89
C ASP A 103 -17.77 5.84 -2.55
N ARG A 104 -16.99 4.75 -2.57
CA ARG A 104 -16.48 4.12 -1.33
C ARG A 104 -15.55 5.03 -0.51
N ILE A 105 -14.98 6.06 -1.13
CA ILE A 105 -14.11 7.01 -0.42
C ILE A 105 -14.86 7.84 0.64
N THR A 106 -16.16 8.10 0.46
CA THR A 106 -16.96 9.14 1.14
C THR A 106 -17.11 8.96 2.65
N SER A 107 -16.83 7.79 3.20
CA SER A 107 -16.84 7.54 4.66
C SER A 107 -15.45 7.30 5.25
N SER A 108 -14.50 6.85 4.42
CA SER A 108 -13.32 6.13 4.89
C SER A 108 -12.03 6.92 4.63
N ILE A 109 -11.88 7.56 3.47
CA ILE A 109 -10.64 8.26 3.10
C ILE A 109 -10.85 9.61 2.41
N GLU A 110 -12.10 10.09 2.30
CA GLU A 110 -12.43 11.41 1.75
C GLU A 110 -11.71 12.59 2.44
N PHE A 111 -11.27 12.42 3.69
CA PHE A 111 -10.52 13.46 4.40
C PHE A 111 -9.23 13.88 3.69
N ILE A 112 -8.64 13.02 2.85
CA ILE A 112 -7.50 13.37 1.99
C ILE A 112 -7.92 14.47 1.01
N LEU A 113 -9.07 14.32 0.34
CA LEU A 113 -9.63 15.33 -0.56
C LEU A 113 -9.95 16.62 0.18
N LYS A 114 -10.55 16.52 1.38
CA LYS A 114 -10.86 17.69 2.22
C LYS A 114 -9.62 18.45 2.70
N SER A 115 -8.45 17.81 2.70
CA SER A 115 -7.17 18.49 2.96
C SER A 115 -6.64 19.27 1.74
N GLY A 116 -7.28 19.15 0.57
CA GLY A 116 -6.83 19.72 -0.70
C GLY A 116 -5.83 18.85 -1.47
N ARG A 117 -5.64 17.59 -1.03
CA ARG A 117 -4.80 16.60 -1.72
C ARG A 117 -5.62 15.77 -2.70
N VAL A 118 -4.96 15.32 -3.74
CA VAL A 118 -5.48 14.33 -4.69
C VAL A 118 -5.30 12.94 -4.10
N LEU A 119 -6.33 12.10 -4.28
CA LEU A 119 -6.32 10.70 -3.87
C LEU A 119 -6.32 9.83 -5.14
N VAL A 120 -5.37 8.90 -5.23
CA VAL A 120 -5.26 7.94 -6.33
C VAL A 120 -5.54 6.54 -5.82
N TRP A 121 -6.46 5.81 -6.44
CA TRP A 121 -6.77 4.42 -6.11
C TRP A 121 -6.51 3.53 -7.33
N PRO A 122 -5.32 2.90 -7.44
CA PRO A 122 -5.04 1.91 -8.46
C PRO A 122 -5.90 0.66 -8.25
N ILE A 123 -6.48 0.13 -9.33
CA ILE A 123 -7.19 -1.16 -9.32
C ILE A 123 -6.15 -2.24 -9.57
N TYR A 124 -5.58 -2.76 -8.49
CA TYR A 124 -4.49 -3.74 -8.52
C TYR A 124 -4.93 -5.09 -9.11
N LYS A 125 -3.97 -5.84 -9.68
CA LYS A 125 -4.25 -7.19 -10.20
C LYS A 125 -4.80 -8.09 -9.10
N GLY A 126 -5.84 -8.87 -9.41
CA GLY A 126 -6.53 -9.74 -8.46
C GLY A 126 -7.64 -9.04 -7.67
N THR A 127 -8.00 -7.79 -8.01
CA THR A 127 -9.07 -7.03 -7.33
C THR A 127 -10.16 -6.58 -8.31
N HIS A 128 -11.37 -6.33 -7.80
CA HIS A 128 -12.49 -5.74 -8.55
C HIS A 128 -12.69 -6.37 -9.94
N GLU A 129 -12.75 -5.61 -11.03
CA GLU A 129 -12.94 -6.15 -12.37
C GLU A 129 -11.72 -6.93 -12.90
N ARG A 130 -10.59 -6.93 -12.18
CA ARG A 130 -9.32 -7.56 -12.53
C ARG A 130 -9.07 -8.84 -11.71
N HIS A 131 -10.11 -9.64 -11.53
CA HIS A 131 -10.04 -10.93 -10.84
C HIS A 131 -8.93 -11.84 -11.35
N SER A 132 -8.43 -12.67 -10.46
CA SER A 132 -7.47 -13.73 -10.77
C SER A 132 -7.73 -14.96 -9.89
N ASP A 133 -6.80 -15.91 -9.92
CA ASP A 133 -6.81 -17.05 -9.00
C ASP A 133 -6.38 -16.71 -7.57
N LEU A 134 -5.95 -15.47 -7.29
CA LEU A 134 -5.64 -15.02 -5.95
C LEU A 134 -6.90 -15.04 -5.06
N LYS A 135 -6.81 -15.68 -3.89
CA LYS A 135 -7.95 -15.87 -2.97
C LYS A 135 -7.81 -15.12 -1.64
N SER A 136 -6.63 -14.58 -1.36
CA SER A 136 -6.34 -13.88 -0.11
C SER A 136 -5.13 -12.96 -0.29
N ASP A 137 -5.02 -12.01 0.61
CA ASP A 137 -3.87 -11.15 0.88
C ASP A 137 -2.74 -11.84 1.65
N LEU A 138 -3.04 -12.95 2.33
CA LEU A 138 -2.07 -13.68 3.15
C LEU A 138 -0.88 -14.13 2.30
N GLN A 139 0.31 -14.07 2.90
CA GLN A 139 1.50 -14.63 2.29
C GLN A 139 1.34 -16.13 2.02
N GLU A 140 1.80 -16.57 0.85
CA GLU A 140 1.86 -17.98 0.48
C GLU A 140 3.16 -18.30 -0.26
N GLU A 141 3.76 -19.47 0.00
CA GLU A 141 4.97 -19.97 -0.67
C GLU A 141 4.64 -20.50 -2.09
N THR A 142 3.97 -19.68 -2.90
CA THR A 142 3.55 -20.02 -4.27
C THR A 142 4.04 -18.99 -5.28
N VAL A 143 4.27 -19.45 -6.51
CA VAL A 143 4.58 -18.55 -7.64
C VAL A 143 3.40 -17.62 -7.93
N LEU A 144 2.17 -18.07 -7.72
CA LEU A 144 0.98 -17.24 -7.90
C LEU A 144 1.02 -16.00 -7.00
N TYR A 145 1.27 -16.17 -5.70
CA TYR A 145 1.37 -15.05 -4.75
C TYR A 145 2.53 -14.13 -5.13
N LYS A 146 3.71 -14.72 -5.41
CA LYS A 146 4.89 -13.97 -5.86
C LYS A 146 4.58 -13.11 -7.08
N ASP A 147 4.01 -13.67 -8.14
CA ASP A 147 3.71 -12.94 -9.36
C ASP A 147 2.72 -11.78 -9.12
N HIS A 148 1.77 -11.94 -8.18
CA HIS A 148 0.88 -10.84 -7.79
C HIS A 148 1.61 -9.71 -7.06
N VAL A 149 2.48 -10.03 -6.09
CA VAL A 149 3.30 -9.03 -5.39
C VAL A 149 4.16 -8.24 -6.39
N VAL A 150 4.77 -8.94 -7.36
CA VAL A 150 5.55 -8.31 -8.43
C VAL A 150 4.68 -7.40 -9.29
N SER A 151 3.50 -7.87 -9.71
CA SER A 151 2.54 -7.05 -10.45
C SER A 151 2.16 -5.80 -9.67
N TRP A 152 1.86 -5.89 -8.37
CA TRP A 152 1.46 -4.73 -7.56
C TRP A 152 2.57 -3.67 -7.46
N GLY A 153 3.83 -4.09 -7.34
CA GLY A 153 4.97 -3.15 -7.36
C GLY A 153 5.13 -2.46 -8.72
N LYS A 154 4.97 -3.20 -9.83
CA LYS A 154 4.97 -2.62 -11.19
C LYS A 154 3.80 -1.66 -11.40
N GLU A 155 2.61 -2.02 -10.93
CA GLU A 155 1.39 -1.23 -11.04
C GLU A 155 1.48 0.07 -10.22
N MET A 156 2.13 0.03 -9.05
CA MET A 156 2.48 1.25 -8.31
C MET A 156 3.37 2.17 -9.17
N GLY A 157 4.45 1.63 -9.72
CA GLY A 157 5.36 2.39 -10.57
C GLY A 157 4.68 2.97 -11.82
N ARG A 158 3.84 2.19 -12.50
CA ARG A 158 3.05 2.65 -13.66
C ARG A 158 2.01 3.68 -13.31
N THR A 159 1.43 3.60 -12.11
CA THR A 159 0.55 4.66 -11.59
C THR A 159 1.33 5.96 -11.44
N ILE A 160 2.52 5.93 -10.84
CA ILE A 160 3.36 7.12 -10.69
C ILE A 160 3.80 7.65 -12.05
N ASP A 161 4.17 6.78 -13.01
CA ASP A 161 4.49 7.19 -14.38
C ASP A 161 3.32 7.99 -15.00
N TYR A 162 2.07 7.58 -14.77
CA TYR A 162 0.90 8.34 -15.22
C TYR A 162 0.77 9.69 -14.51
N LEU A 163 0.96 9.73 -13.19
CA LEU A 163 0.91 11.00 -12.44
C LEU A 163 1.97 11.99 -12.91
N GLU A 164 3.15 11.52 -13.31
CA GLU A 164 4.23 12.35 -13.87
C GLU A 164 3.84 13.02 -15.21
N THR A 165 2.83 12.50 -15.92
CA THR A 165 2.31 13.11 -17.17
C THR A 165 1.35 14.28 -16.93
N ARG A 166 0.89 14.48 -15.69
CA ARG A 166 -0.18 15.42 -15.33
C ARG A 166 0.41 16.70 -14.75
N SER A 167 0.38 17.79 -15.50
CA SER A 167 0.91 19.09 -15.04
C SER A 167 0.08 19.75 -13.93
N ASP A 168 -1.15 19.28 -13.71
CA ASP A 168 -2.01 19.70 -12.61
C ASP A 168 -1.70 18.98 -11.29
N LEU A 169 -0.85 17.95 -11.30
CA LEU A 169 -0.46 17.18 -10.13
C LEU A 169 0.99 17.45 -9.73
N GLN A 170 1.24 17.41 -8.43
CA GLN A 170 2.58 17.39 -7.87
C GLN A 170 3.04 15.93 -7.77
N SER A 171 3.89 15.51 -8.71
CA SER A 171 4.40 14.13 -8.84
C SER A 171 5.79 13.90 -8.23
N ASP A 172 6.48 14.97 -7.79
CA ASP A 172 7.79 14.89 -7.14
C ASP A 172 7.73 14.52 -5.65
N LYS A 173 6.53 14.58 -5.04
CA LYS A 173 6.29 14.26 -3.64
C LYS A 173 5.00 13.47 -3.48
N ILE A 174 5.14 12.14 -3.49
CA ILE A 174 3.99 11.22 -3.44
C ILE A 174 3.87 10.61 -2.06
N GLY A 175 2.68 10.74 -1.46
CA GLY A 175 2.32 10.03 -0.25
C GLY A 175 1.79 8.64 -0.54
N TYR A 176 2.08 7.69 0.34
CA TYR A 176 1.48 6.36 0.37
C TYR A 176 0.56 6.25 1.59
N LEU A 177 -0.68 5.82 1.37
CA LEU A 177 -1.61 5.44 2.44
C LEU A 177 -2.03 3.99 2.26
N GLY A 178 -1.54 3.10 3.12
CA GLY A 178 -1.89 1.68 3.12
C GLY A 178 -2.87 1.34 4.23
N TRP A 179 -3.94 0.60 3.92
CA TRP A 179 -4.90 0.12 4.90
C TRP A 179 -4.88 -1.40 4.99
N SER A 180 -4.61 -1.97 6.16
CA SER A 180 -4.69 -3.42 6.43
C SER A 180 -3.74 -4.19 5.51
N TRP A 181 -4.25 -4.88 4.49
CA TRP A 181 -3.45 -5.43 3.40
C TRP A 181 -2.49 -4.38 2.80
N GLY A 182 -2.94 -3.16 2.56
CA GLY A 182 -2.05 -2.04 2.17
C GLY A 182 -1.08 -1.63 3.28
N GLY A 183 -1.46 -1.73 4.55
CA GLY A 183 -0.55 -1.51 5.67
C GLY A 183 0.61 -2.53 5.67
N PHE A 184 0.30 -3.81 5.44
CA PHE A 184 1.27 -4.88 5.24
C PHE A 184 2.13 -4.63 3.99
N MET A 185 1.52 -4.33 2.83
CA MET A 185 2.23 -4.05 1.59
C MET A 185 3.12 -2.80 1.68
N GLY A 186 2.86 -1.90 2.63
CA GLY A 186 3.77 -0.81 3.00
C GLY A 186 5.14 -1.25 3.52
N GLY A 187 5.31 -2.52 3.89
CA GLY A 187 6.61 -3.13 4.17
C GLY A 187 7.39 -3.59 2.93
N ILE A 188 6.76 -3.57 1.74
CA ILE A 188 7.35 -4.00 0.46
C ILE A 188 7.38 -2.84 -0.54
N ILE A 189 6.25 -2.18 -0.78
CA ILE A 189 6.09 -1.22 -1.88
C ILE A 189 7.08 -0.03 -1.80
N PRO A 190 7.28 0.63 -0.64
CA PRO A 190 8.26 1.73 -0.55
C PRO A 190 9.73 1.26 -0.69
N ALA A 191 10.01 -0.02 -0.47
CA ALA A 191 11.34 -0.57 -0.73
C ALA A 191 11.62 -0.72 -2.23
N VAL A 192 10.58 -0.95 -3.05
CA VAL A 192 10.71 -1.12 -4.51
C VAL A 192 10.48 0.17 -5.30
N GLU A 193 9.60 1.05 -4.83
CA GLU A 193 9.26 2.31 -5.48
C GLU A 193 9.76 3.50 -4.65
N LYS A 194 10.88 4.08 -5.11
CA LYS A 194 11.61 5.13 -4.39
C LYS A 194 11.07 6.53 -4.59
N ARG A 195 10.11 6.73 -5.50
CA ARG A 195 9.40 8.02 -5.68
C ARG A 195 8.33 8.28 -4.62
N ILE A 196 8.05 7.30 -3.75
CA ILE A 196 7.24 7.52 -2.56
C ILE A 196 8.09 8.25 -1.53
N GLU A 197 7.58 9.36 -0.99
CA GLU A 197 8.31 10.26 -0.09
C GLU A 197 7.78 10.23 1.36
N ALA A 198 6.55 9.76 1.59
CA ALA A 198 5.99 9.63 2.94
C ALA A 198 4.98 8.48 3.00
N VAL A 199 5.03 7.70 4.08
CA VAL A 199 4.26 6.45 4.23
C VAL A 199 3.40 6.48 5.48
N VAL A 200 2.10 6.27 5.32
CA VAL A 200 1.13 6.09 6.40
C VAL A 200 0.56 4.67 6.32
N LEU A 201 0.74 3.89 7.37
CA LEU A 201 0.28 2.51 7.48
C LEU A 201 -0.84 2.43 8.52
N ASN A 202 -2.07 2.28 8.06
CA ASN A 202 -3.22 2.08 8.92
C ASN A 202 -3.47 0.58 9.12
N VAL A 203 -3.47 0.14 10.38
CA VAL A 203 -3.72 -1.24 10.82
C VAL A 203 -2.91 -2.28 10.04
N GLY A 204 -1.61 -2.01 9.81
CA GLY A 204 -0.68 -2.92 9.14
C GLY A 204 0.27 -3.63 10.10
N GLY A 205 0.90 -4.71 9.64
CA GLY A 205 1.90 -5.45 10.41
C GLY A 205 2.63 -6.51 9.59
N MET A 206 3.43 -7.32 10.26
CA MET A 206 3.98 -8.54 9.67
C MET A 206 2.92 -9.63 9.52
N GLU A 207 2.89 -10.28 8.37
CA GLU A 207 2.13 -11.52 8.17
C GLU A 207 2.78 -12.68 8.94
N MET A 208 1.98 -13.66 9.39
CA MET A 208 2.52 -14.84 10.07
C MET A 208 2.87 -15.97 9.09
N ASN A 209 2.25 -15.94 7.92
CA ASN A 209 2.50 -16.91 6.87
C ASN A 209 3.88 -16.68 6.24
N ARG A 210 4.41 -17.70 5.56
CA ARG A 210 5.61 -17.57 4.73
C ARG A 210 5.24 -17.24 3.30
N ALA A 211 6.12 -16.53 2.61
CA ALA A 211 6.11 -16.39 1.17
C ALA A 211 7.43 -16.91 0.59
N LEU A 212 7.50 -17.03 -0.74
CA LEU A 212 8.79 -17.22 -1.39
C LEU A 212 9.74 -16.08 -0.99
N PRO A 213 11.04 -16.35 -0.71
CA PRO A 213 11.95 -15.35 -0.14
C PRO A 213 12.01 -14.04 -0.93
N GLU A 214 11.92 -14.12 -2.25
CA GLU A 214 11.94 -12.97 -3.14
C GLU A 214 10.72 -12.05 -3.02
N VAL A 215 9.65 -12.43 -2.33
CA VAL A 215 8.46 -11.59 -2.07
C VAL A 215 8.07 -11.61 -0.59
N ASP A 216 8.96 -12.08 0.27
CA ASP A 216 8.75 -12.09 1.70
C ASP A 216 9.05 -10.72 2.30
N GLN A 217 8.04 -10.07 2.89
CA GLN A 217 8.10 -8.74 3.51
C GLN A 217 9.32 -8.56 4.42
N LEU A 218 9.76 -9.61 5.13
CA LEU A 218 10.97 -9.57 5.98
C LEU A 218 12.20 -9.03 5.24
N ASN A 219 12.35 -9.40 3.96
CA ASN A 219 13.52 -9.02 3.17
C ASN A 219 13.46 -7.57 2.67
N TYR A 220 12.29 -6.93 2.70
CA TYR A 220 12.07 -5.59 2.16
C TYR A 220 12.13 -4.50 3.24
N LEU A 221 11.70 -4.79 4.46
CA LEU A 221 11.61 -3.80 5.55
C LEU A 221 12.90 -3.01 5.81
N PRO A 222 14.10 -3.62 5.83
CA PRO A 222 15.33 -2.86 6.01
C PRO A 222 15.64 -1.87 4.89
N ARG A 223 14.96 -1.99 3.74
CA ARG A 223 15.10 -1.10 2.58
C ARG A 223 13.94 -0.10 2.46
N VAL A 224 12.90 -0.20 3.29
CA VAL A 224 11.94 0.89 3.48
C VAL A 224 12.65 1.95 4.31
N THR A 225 13.00 3.07 3.66
CA THR A 225 13.86 4.14 4.21
C THR A 225 13.14 5.48 4.28
N GLN A 226 11.99 5.59 3.60
CA GLN A 226 11.07 6.70 3.67
C GLN A 226 10.53 6.89 5.10
N PRO A 227 10.12 8.11 5.47
CA PRO A 227 9.38 8.36 6.69
C PRO A 227 8.10 7.54 6.80
N VAL A 228 7.94 6.79 7.90
CA VAL A 228 6.82 5.86 8.13
C VAL A 228 6.10 6.16 9.43
N ILE A 229 4.77 6.30 9.38
CA ILE A 229 3.92 6.23 10.58
C ILE A 229 3.02 5.00 10.52
N MET A 230 3.01 4.23 11.60
CA MET A 230 2.12 3.09 11.83
C MET A 230 1.02 3.49 12.82
N LEU A 231 -0.23 3.35 12.43
CA LEU A 231 -1.41 3.64 13.23
C LEU A 231 -2.20 2.34 13.43
N ASN A 232 -2.16 1.78 14.64
CA ASN A 232 -2.60 0.41 14.90
C ASN A 232 -3.48 0.28 16.14
N GLY A 233 -4.25 -0.80 16.23
CA GLY A 233 -4.98 -1.16 17.44
C GLY A 233 -4.26 -2.21 18.28
N LYS A 234 -4.37 -2.09 19.60
CA LYS A 234 -3.78 -3.00 20.59
C LYS A 234 -4.41 -4.39 20.58
N HIS A 235 -5.69 -4.48 20.28
CA HIS A 235 -6.49 -5.71 20.24
C HIS A 235 -6.67 -6.23 18.81
N ASP A 236 -5.81 -5.79 17.88
CA ASP A 236 -5.79 -6.27 16.51
C ASP A 236 -5.39 -7.76 16.49
N MET A 237 -6.31 -8.60 16.01
CA MET A 237 -6.12 -10.05 15.93
C MET A 237 -5.47 -10.50 14.61
N PHE A 238 -5.48 -9.65 13.59
CA PHE A 238 -4.78 -9.92 12.32
C PHE A 238 -3.29 -9.61 12.49
N PHE A 239 -2.99 -8.48 13.11
CA PHE A 239 -1.63 -8.03 13.38
C PHE A 239 -1.41 -7.84 14.88
N PRO A 240 -1.17 -8.91 15.68
CA PRO A 240 -0.91 -8.78 17.11
C PRO A 240 0.33 -7.92 17.41
N VAL A 241 0.25 -7.06 18.44
CA VAL A 241 1.29 -6.05 18.74
C VAL A 241 2.70 -6.64 18.82
N GLU A 242 2.91 -7.66 19.67
CA GLU A 242 4.25 -8.18 19.96
C GLU A 242 4.86 -9.01 18.83
N ALA A 243 4.02 -9.68 18.03
CA ALA A 243 4.49 -10.62 17.03
C ALA A 243 4.44 -10.08 15.60
N SER A 244 3.67 -9.03 15.37
CA SER A 244 3.43 -8.47 14.05
C SER A 244 3.80 -6.98 13.96
N GLN A 245 3.14 -6.12 14.74
CA GLN A 245 3.31 -4.67 14.60
C GLN A 245 4.70 -4.20 15.02
N LYS A 246 5.17 -4.62 16.21
CA LYS A 246 6.50 -4.27 16.71
C LYS A 246 7.63 -4.80 15.82
N PRO A 247 7.65 -6.09 15.41
CA PRO A 247 8.66 -6.57 14.47
C PRO A 247 8.69 -5.79 13.16
N MET A 248 7.53 -5.43 12.60
CA MET A 248 7.49 -4.59 11.40
C MET A 248 8.18 -3.26 11.66
N TYR A 249 7.79 -2.53 12.71
CA TYR A 249 8.37 -1.23 13.09
C TYR A 249 9.90 -1.31 13.33
N ASP A 250 10.34 -2.33 14.06
CA ASP A 250 11.73 -2.51 14.44
C ASP A 250 12.62 -2.82 13.22
N LEU A 251 12.10 -3.58 12.25
CA LEU A 251 12.81 -3.98 11.03
C LEU A 251 12.82 -2.90 9.93
N LEU A 252 12.02 -1.84 10.04
CA LEU A 252 12.07 -0.72 9.10
C LEU A 252 13.47 -0.09 9.07
N GLY A 253 14.01 0.05 7.86
CA GLY A 253 15.25 0.80 7.58
C GLY A 253 15.10 2.32 7.69
N THR A 254 13.88 2.81 7.93
CA THR A 254 13.58 4.22 8.17
C THR A 254 14.37 4.74 9.38
N PRO A 255 15.01 5.92 9.29
CA PRO A 255 15.68 6.56 10.42
C PRO A 255 14.76 6.68 11.64
N ALA A 256 15.32 6.55 12.85
CA ALA A 256 14.54 6.54 14.08
C ALA A 256 13.69 7.82 14.27
N ASP A 257 14.23 8.98 13.87
CA ASP A 257 13.53 10.27 13.94
C ASP A 257 12.40 10.38 12.90
N ASP A 258 12.44 9.55 11.85
CA ASP A 258 11.48 9.54 10.74
C ASP A 258 10.51 8.35 10.80
N LYS A 259 10.48 7.58 11.89
CA LYS A 259 9.49 6.52 12.09
C LYS A 259 8.75 6.58 13.41
N LYS A 260 7.42 6.44 13.36
CA LYS A 260 6.54 6.47 14.53
C LYS A 260 5.55 5.31 14.50
N ILE A 261 5.24 4.72 15.66
CA ILE A 261 4.11 3.81 15.84
C ILE A 261 3.20 4.33 16.95
N ILE A 262 1.90 4.36 16.70
CA ILE A 262 0.88 4.72 17.68
C ILE A 262 -0.11 3.57 17.79
N ILE A 263 -0.29 3.07 19.01
CA ILE A 263 -1.16 1.94 19.32
C ILE A 263 -2.34 2.45 20.15
N TYR A 264 -3.55 2.27 19.62
CA TYR A 264 -4.80 2.69 20.24
C TYR A 264 -5.48 1.52 20.96
N GLU A 265 -6.28 1.78 22.00
CA GLU A 265 -7.13 0.77 22.66
C GLU A 265 -8.32 0.39 21.75
N SER A 266 -8.03 -0.32 20.66
CA SER A 266 -8.97 -0.73 19.61
C SER A 266 -8.56 -2.08 19.00
N GLY A 267 -9.46 -2.69 18.22
CA GLY A 267 -9.19 -3.89 17.42
C GLY A 267 -8.47 -3.59 16.10
N HIS A 268 -8.85 -4.24 15.01
CA HIS A 268 -8.34 -3.95 13.66
C HIS A 268 -8.93 -2.65 13.07
N LEU A 269 -8.78 -1.55 13.79
CA LEU A 269 -9.24 -0.20 13.42
C LEU A 269 -8.47 0.86 14.22
N VAL A 270 -8.52 2.11 13.75
CA VAL A 270 -8.01 3.30 14.46
C VAL A 270 -9.16 4.30 14.67
N PRO A 271 -9.25 4.96 15.84
CA PRO A 271 -10.22 6.04 16.06
C PRO A 271 -10.16 7.08 14.93
N ARG A 272 -11.33 7.40 14.35
CA ARG A 272 -11.41 8.21 13.12
C ARG A 272 -10.68 9.55 13.23
N THR A 273 -10.88 10.28 14.32
CA THR A 273 -10.25 11.59 14.55
C THR A 273 -8.73 11.49 14.56
N GLU A 274 -8.18 10.46 15.23
CA GLU A 274 -6.74 10.25 15.30
C GLU A 274 -6.17 9.79 13.96
N PHE A 275 -6.90 8.93 13.22
CA PHE A 275 -6.48 8.53 11.88
C PHE A 275 -6.37 9.75 10.95
N VAL A 276 -7.37 10.64 10.94
CA VAL A 276 -7.34 11.86 10.13
C VAL A 276 -6.19 12.77 10.56
N LYS A 277 -6.11 13.07 11.85
CA LYS A 277 -5.12 14.00 12.41
C LYS A 277 -3.68 13.55 12.13
N GLU A 278 -3.33 12.32 12.49
CA GLU A 278 -1.95 11.85 12.37
C GLU A 278 -1.56 11.63 10.89
N THR A 279 -2.49 11.20 10.04
CA THR A 279 -2.24 11.06 8.59
C THR A 279 -1.93 12.41 7.95
N LEU A 280 -2.76 13.43 8.21
CA LEU A 280 -2.57 14.75 7.61
C LEU A 280 -1.31 15.43 8.16
N ALA A 281 -1.07 15.33 9.47
CA ALA A 281 0.14 15.88 10.08
C ALA A 281 1.41 15.24 9.50
N TRP A 282 1.41 13.92 9.28
CA TRP A 282 2.54 13.22 8.67
C TRP A 282 2.81 13.69 7.24
N PHE A 283 1.76 13.80 6.41
CA PHE A 283 1.91 14.32 5.06
C PHE A 283 2.31 15.79 5.03
N ASP A 284 1.78 16.64 5.92
CA ASP A 284 2.19 18.03 6.03
C ASP A 284 3.68 18.16 6.39
N GLN A 285 4.19 17.29 7.28
CA GLN A 285 5.58 17.29 7.70
C GLN A 285 6.54 16.92 6.55
N TYR A 286 6.25 15.84 5.82
CA TYR A 286 7.21 15.28 4.85
C TYR A 286 6.95 15.70 3.39
N LEU A 287 5.70 15.92 3.00
CA LEU A 287 5.35 16.41 1.66
C LEU A 287 5.28 17.94 1.63
N GLY A 288 5.07 18.57 2.79
CA GLY A 288 4.77 19.98 2.97
C GLY A 288 3.26 20.22 3.14
N PRO A 289 2.86 21.36 3.73
CA PRO A 289 1.44 21.71 3.84
C PRO A 289 0.82 21.98 2.47
N VAL A 290 -0.48 21.73 2.35
CA VAL A 290 -1.25 22.12 1.16
C VAL A 290 -1.36 23.65 1.08
N LYS A 291 -1.33 24.19 -0.14
CA LYS A 291 -1.37 25.63 -0.43
C LYS A 291 -2.77 26.15 -0.73
#